data_AF-A0A968J985-F1
#
_entry.id   AF-A0A968J985-F1
#
_cell.length_a   1.000
_cell.length_b   1.000
_cell.length_c   1.000
_cell.angle_alpha   90.00
_cell.angle_beta   90.00
_cell.angle_gamma   90.00
#
_symmetry.space_group_name_H-M   'P 1'
#
loop_
_entity.id
_entity.type
_entity.pdbx_description
1 polymer ?
#
loop_
_entity_poly.entity_id
_entity_poly.type
_entity_poly.pdbx_seq_one_letter_code
_entity_poly.pdbx_strand_id
1 'polypeptide(L)'
;MVQSVEQTTYVAPRDGDPQLGDLMTPITDTPAIKLFINWLPINRPGVAPITRGLEVGMAHGYWLVGPFTKLGPLRAEAVGQVTGLLAACAIVLLMTMAL
;
A
#
# COMPACT_ATOMS: atom_id res chain seq x y z
N MET A 1 -6.15 -18.15 -37.63
CA MET A 1 -4.71 -17.89 -37.74
C MET A 1 -4.52 -16.41 -38.05
N VAL A 2 -4.45 -15.58 -37.00
CA VAL A 2 -4.04 -14.16 -37.13
C VAL A 2 -2.94 -13.96 -36.09
N GLN A 3 -1.71 -14.26 -36.48
CA GLN A 3 -0.53 -13.71 -35.84
C GLN A 3 0.00 -12.62 -36.76
N SER A 4 0.15 -11.40 -36.22
CA SER A 4 1.26 -10.46 -36.48
C SER A 4 0.81 -9.01 -36.31
N VAL A 5 0.88 -8.53 -35.07
CA VAL A 5 1.24 -7.14 -34.80
C VAL A 5 2.32 -7.21 -33.73
N GLU A 6 3.53 -7.57 -34.16
CA GLU A 6 4.74 -7.28 -33.40
C GLU A 6 4.92 -5.76 -33.46
N GLN A 7 4.22 -5.06 -32.56
CA GLN A 7 4.53 -3.68 -32.21
C GLN A 7 5.09 -3.76 -30.81
N THR A 8 6.27 -3.19 -30.61
CA THR A 8 6.83 -2.88 -29.29
C THR A 8 5.97 -1.79 -28.63
N THR A 9 4.69 -2.08 -28.43
CA THR A 9 3.72 -1.18 -27.85
C THR A 9 3.72 -1.42 -26.35
N TYR A 10 3.95 -0.36 -25.59
CA TYR A 10 4.00 -0.40 -24.13
C TYR A 10 2.64 -0.65 -23.47
N VAL A 11 1.53 -0.51 -24.21
CA VAL A 11 0.15 -0.63 -23.69
C VAL A 11 -0.64 -1.65 -24.49
N ALA A 12 -1.07 -2.75 -23.87
CA ALA A 12 -1.86 -3.79 -24.51
C ALA A 12 -3.16 -4.07 -23.75
N PRO A 13 -4.19 -4.63 -24.41
CA PRO A 13 -5.36 -5.17 -23.71
C PRO A 13 -4.98 -6.24 -22.68
N ARG A 14 -5.64 -6.24 -21.51
CA ARG A 14 -5.46 -7.27 -20.47
C ARG A 14 -5.73 -8.66 -21.05
N ASP A 15 -4.79 -9.59 -20.85
CA ASP A 15 -4.89 -10.99 -21.29
C ASP A 15 -5.22 -11.19 -22.79
N GLY A 16 -5.02 -10.14 -23.62
CA GLY A 16 -5.38 -10.15 -25.04
C GLY A 16 -6.87 -9.92 -25.34
N ASP A 17 -7.71 -9.66 -24.33
CA ASP A 17 -9.14 -9.39 -24.50
C ASP A 17 -9.44 -7.88 -24.31
N PRO A 18 -9.83 -7.16 -25.37
CA PRO A 18 -10.16 -5.74 -25.30
C PRO A 18 -11.51 -5.44 -24.63
N GLN A 19 -12.30 -6.44 -24.27
CA GLN A 19 -13.56 -6.27 -23.54
C GLN A 19 -13.34 -6.16 -22.03
N LEU A 20 -12.17 -6.59 -21.53
CA LEU A 20 -11.74 -6.35 -20.16
C LEU A 20 -11.45 -4.85 -19.97
N GLY A 21 -12.07 -4.23 -18.96
CA GLY A 21 -11.89 -2.83 -18.61
C GLY A 21 -10.54 -2.51 -17.94
N ASP A 22 -9.46 -3.14 -18.39
CA ASP A 22 -8.10 -2.96 -17.87
C ASP A 22 -7.03 -3.06 -18.98
N LEU A 23 -5.91 -2.39 -18.77
CA LEU A 23 -4.81 -2.32 -19.71
C LEU A 23 -3.51 -2.81 -19.07
N MET A 24 -2.76 -3.61 -19.81
CA MET A 24 -1.39 -3.97 -19.47
C MET A 24 -0.48 -2.82 -19.87
N THR A 25 0.06 -2.13 -18.88
CA THR A 25 0.97 -0.99 -19.02
C THR A 25 2.28 -1.29 -18.28
N PRO A 26 3.36 -0.50 -18.48
CA PRO A 26 4.59 -0.69 -17.72
C PRO A 26 4.41 -0.50 -16.21
N ILE A 27 3.33 0.17 -15.77
CA ILE A 27 3.00 0.38 -14.37
C ILE A 27 2.15 -0.76 -13.81
N THR A 28 1.29 -1.37 -14.62
CA THR A 28 0.36 -2.42 -14.15
C THR A 28 0.88 -3.83 -14.38
N ASP A 29 1.69 -4.06 -15.42
CA ASP A 29 1.99 -5.41 -15.90
C ASP A 29 3.47 -5.82 -15.93
N THR A 30 4.37 -4.94 -15.51
CA THR A 30 5.81 -5.25 -15.44
C THR A 30 6.12 -6.30 -14.35
N PRO A 31 7.03 -7.27 -14.60
CA PRO A 31 7.37 -8.32 -13.63
C PRO A 31 7.86 -7.77 -12.29
N ALA A 32 8.60 -6.66 -12.28
CA ALA A 32 9.06 -6.01 -11.05
C ALA A 32 7.90 -5.52 -10.17
N ILE A 33 6.87 -4.93 -10.77
CA ILE A 33 5.71 -4.41 -10.03
C ILE A 33 4.82 -5.55 -9.57
N LYS A 34 4.55 -6.54 -10.44
CA LYS A 34 3.82 -7.76 -10.06
C LYS A 34 4.50 -8.45 -8.88
N LEU A 35 5.83 -8.58 -8.92
CA LEU A 35 6.59 -9.13 -7.81
C LEU A 35 6.36 -8.31 -6.54
N PHE A 36 6.62 -6.99 -6.58
CA PHE A 36 6.41 -6.13 -5.43
C PHE A 36 4.99 -6.26 -4.84
N ILE A 37 3.96 -6.08 -5.66
CA ILE A 37 2.55 -6.10 -5.26
C ILE A 37 2.13 -7.47 -4.69
N ASN A 38 2.61 -8.57 -5.26
CA ASN A 38 2.28 -9.92 -4.78
C ASN A 38 2.95 -10.28 -3.44
N TRP A 39 4.09 -9.66 -3.12
CA TRP A 39 4.81 -9.88 -1.87
C TRP A 39 4.34 -9.00 -0.71
N LEU A 40 3.49 -7.99 -0.97
CA LEU A 40 2.88 -7.19 0.10
C LEU A 40 2.07 -8.08 1.05
N PRO A 41 1.98 -7.69 2.34
CA PRO A 41 1.24 -8.46 3.35
C PRO A 41 -0.20 -8.77 2.95
N ILE A 42 -0.84 -7.87 2.20
CA ILE A 42 -2.24 -7.97 1.76
C ILE A 42 -2.43 -9.10 0.73
N ASN A 43 -1.53 -9.19 -0.26
CA ASN A 43 -1.66 -10.10 -1.40
C ASN A 43 -0.91 -11.42 -1.20
N ARG A 44 -0.06 -11.53 -0.16
CA ARG A 44 0.79 -12.71 0.03
C ARG A 44 -0.05 -13.98 0.22
N PRO A 45 0.11 -15.02 -0.62
CA PRO A 45 -0.65 -16.25 -0.51
C PRO A 45 -0.26 -17.05 0.74
N GLY A 46 -1.22 -17.77 1.34
CA GLY A 46 -0.97 -18.70 2.45
C GLY A 46 -0.74 -18.07 3.84
N VAL A 47 -0.94 -16.76 3.99
CA VAL A 47 -0.77 -16.04 5.27
C VAL A 47 -2.11 -15.90 5.99
N ALA A 48 -2.15 -16.19 7.28
CA ALA A 48 -3.35 -16.01 8.11
C ALA A 48 -3.76 -14.53 8.18
N PRO A 49 -5.07 -14.21 8.25
CA PRO A 49 -5.54 -12.82 8.31
C PRO A 49 -4.91 -11.99 9.44
N ILE A 50 -4.66 -12.62 10.59
CA ILE A 50 -4.08 -11.95 11.76
C ILE A 50 -2.65 -11.45 11.52
N THR A 51 -1.80 -12.25 10.86
CA THR A 51 -0.41 -11.86 10.58
C THR A 51 -0.34 -10.81 9.47
N ARG A 52 -1.28 -10.84 8.51
CA ARG A 52 -1.45 -9.74 7.55
C ARG A 52 -1.78 -8.42 8.25
N GLY A 53 -2.77 -8.44 9.16
CA GLY A 53 -3.14 -7.27 9.96
C GLY A 53 -1.99 -6.77 10.82
N LEU A 54 -1.18 -7.67 11.39
CA LEU A 54 -0.03 -7.32 12.21
C LEU A 54 1.09 -6.63 11.39
N GLU A 55 1.46 -7.17 10.22
CA GLU A 55 2.46 -6.54 9.35
C GLU A 55 1.99 -5.15 8.89
N VAL A 56 0.71 -5.03 8.49
CA VAL A 56 0.11 -3.74 8.09
C VAL A 56 0.07 -2.76 9.25
N GLY A 57 -0.37 -3.20 10.43
CA GLY A 57 -0.48 -2.37 11.63
C GLY A 57 0.89 -1.88 12.12
N MET A 58 1.91 -2.73 12.15
CA MET A 58 3.27 -2.33 12.52
C MET A 58 3.85 -1.32 11.54
N ALA A 59 3.67 -1.53 10.23
CA ALA A 59 4.13 -0.59 9.22
C ALA A 59 3.46 0.78 9.37
N HIS A 60 2.13 0.81 9.52
CA HIS A 60 1.37 2.06 9.64
C HIS A 60 1.59 2.76 10.99
N GLY A 61 1.64 2.01 12.08
CA GLY A 61 1.87 2.57 13.41
C GLY A 61 3.23 3.25 13.55
N TYR A 62 4.26 2.77 12.84
CA TYR A 62 5.60 3.35 12.91
C TYR A 62 5.68 4.75 12.28
N TRP A 63 5.22 4.90 11.03
CA TRP A 63 5.39 6.18 10.33
C TRP A 63 4.44 7.27 10.81
N LEU A 64 3.25 6.91 11.32
CA LEU A 64 2.25 7.86 11.80
C LEU A 64 2.73 8.73 12.97
N VAL A 65 3.66 8.24 13.79
CA VAL A 65 4.25 9.02 14.89
C VAL A 65 5.05 10.23 14.37
N GLY A 66 5.69 10.11 13.21
CA GLY A 66 6.53 11.15 12.61
C GLY A 66 5.82 12.51 12.42
N PRO A 67 4.72 12.59 11.65
CA PRO A 67 4.03 13.85 11.41
C PRO A 67 3.47 14.48 12.70
N PHE A 68 2.91 13.69 13.63
CA PHE A 68 2.36 14.26 14.87
C PHE A 68 3.44 14.79 15.82
N THR A 69 4.61 14.17 15.84
CA THR A 69 5.73 14.64 16.68
C THR A 69 6.42 15.87 16.10
N LYS A 70 6.59 15.96 14.78
CA LYS A 70 7.33 17.06 14.14
C LYS A 70 6.47 18.23 13.68
N LEU A 71 5.26 17.97 13.23
CA LEU A 71 4.35 18.98 12.69
C LEU A 71 3.15 19.25 13.63
N GLY A 72 3.16 18.65 14.82
CA GLY A 72 2.12 18.84 15.83
C GLY A 72 2.13 20.24 16.48
N PRO A 73 1.05 20.59 17.19
CA PRO A 73 0.92 21.87 17.88
C PRO A 73 1.94 22.03 19.02
N LEU A 74 2.21 20.94 19.75
CA LEU A 74 3.11 20.91 20.91
C LEU A 74 4.54 20.48 20.53
N ARG A 75 4.93 20.60 19.25
CA ARG A 75 6.24 20.13 18.74
C ARG A 75 7.46 20.81 19.37
N ALA A 76 7.30 22.03 19.88
CA ALA A 76 8.39 22.82 20.47
C ALA A 76 8.56 22.56 21.98
N GLU A 77 7.61 21.86 22.59
CA GLU A 77 7.60 21.60 24.02
C GLU A 77 8.35 20.30 24.36
N ALA A 78 8.82 20.19 25.61
CA ALA A 78 9.47 18.98 26.11
C ALA A 78 8.59 17.72 26.00
N VAL A 79 7.27 17.90 25.95
CA VAL A 79 6.27 16.82 25.83
C VAL A 79 5.90 16.47 24.38
N GLY A 80 6.47 17.13 23.37
CA GLY A 80 6.07 16.99 21.96
C GLY A 80 6.10 15.55 21.45
N GLN A 81 7.08 14.75 21.88
CA GLN A 81 7.20 13.33 21.51
C GLN A 81 6.06 12.48 22.07
N VAL A 82 5.73 12.67 23.34
CA VAL A 82 4.66 11.92 24.03
C VAL A 82 3.30 12.28 23.44
N THR A 83 3.07 13.57 23.16
CA THR A 83 1.82 14.03 22.54
C THR A 83 1.65 13.49 21.13
N GLY A 84 2.74 13.37 20.36
CA GLY A 84 2.69 12.79 19.03
C GLY A 84 2.42 11.28 19.05
N LEU A 85 2.97 10.55 20.04
CA LEU A 85 2.64 9.14 20.26
C LEU A 85 1.16 8.95 20.59
N LEU A 86 0.61 9.74 21.52
CA LEU A 86 -0.81 9.65 21.89
C LEU A 86 -1.73 9.93 20.70
N ALA A 87 -1.41 10.93 19.87
CA ALA A 87 -2.17 11.23 18.66
C ALA A 87 -2.12 10.07 17.65
N ALA A 88 -0.95 9.44 17.47
CA ALA A 88 -0.82 8.25 16.63
C ALA A 88 -1.62 7.05 17.17
N CYS A 89 -1.64 6.83 18.49
CA CYS A 89 -2.50 5.79 19.09
C CYS A 89 -3.98 6.09 18.86
N ALA A 90 -4.41 7.35 19.02
CA ALA A 90 -5.79 7.75 18.81
C ALA A 90 -6.24 7.49 17.36
N ILE A 91 -5.41 7.81 16.35
CA ILE A 91 -5.79 7.56 14.95
C ILE A 91 -5.83 6.06 14.62
N VAL A 92 -4.94 5.24 15.19
CA VAL A 92 -4.97 3.78 15.01
C VAL A 92 -6.25 3.19 15.61
N LEU A 93 -6.68 3.66 16.79
CA LEU A 93 -7.96 3.24 17.38
C LEU A 93 -9.15 3.63 16.50
N LEU A 94 -9.14 4.85 15.95
CA LEU A 94 -10.19 5.31 15.02
C LEU A 94 -10.23 4.46 13.74
N MET A 95 -9.07 4.16 13.13
CA MET A 95 -9.00 3.28 11.95
C MET A 95 -9.46 1.85 12.26
N THR A 96 -9.19 1.36 13.47
CA THR A 96 -9.63 0.04 13.91
C THR A 96 -11.15 -0.02 14.09
N MET A 97 -11.79 1.07 14.54
CA MET A 97 -13.26 1.14 14.61
C MET A 97 -13.94 1.28 13.25
N ALA A 98 -13.22 1.78 12.23
CA ALA A 98 -13.74 1.97 10.88
C ALA A 98 -13.62 0.72 9.99
N LEU A 99 -12.75 -0.23 10.35
CA LEU A 99 -12.58 -1.53 9.68
C LEU A 99 -13.66 -2.52 10.14
#